data_AF-A0A433IIG7-F1
#
_entry.id   AF-A0A433IIG7-F1
#
_cell.length_a   1.000
_cell.length_b   1.000
_cell.length_c   1.000
_cell.angle_alpha   90.00
_cell.angle_beta   90.00
_cell.angle_gamma   90.00
#
_symmetry.space_group_name_H-M   'P 1'
#
loop_
_entity.id
_entity.type
_entity.pdbx_description
1 polymer ?
#
loop_
_entity_poly.entity_id
_entity_poly.type
_entity_poly.pdbx_seq_one_letter_code
_entity_poly.pdbx_strand_id
1 'polypeptide(L)'
;MKELIKGANAPLASAGKLRLRLCWNHAPADLDLACFALDAQERVIGDDWFLFYNQPASPRGAIRFDLARAEFLMQLDSLPDEIRKCVFTATLSQGHFGLLGDAALTVVSSGGDGAIFRLHEPPESRSLLLAELYRYHDLWKIRARGEGLRQDLAMLARHFGVNIIDERHHSERSPSSPPPPRPAPIQTPAPIQAAPASPPPLPLPVPPAPIQAAPASPPPLPLSLPLPVPPAPIQAVPASPPPLPLPVPPAPPYDRHEKLKTYATLIIALGSLTTAITTVITQCTPHAPVVLVQTPATLQQPAAPVTNNPLNQPVAPR
;
A
#
# COMPACT_ATOMS: atom_id res chain seq x y z
N MET A 1 13.70 -25.81 6.42
CA MET A 1 13.29 -24.38 6.29
C MET A 1 14.25 -23.54 7.12
N LYS A 2 14.91 -22.55 6.52
CA LYS A 2 15.92 -21.72 7.19
C LYS A 2 15.27 -20.60 7.99
N GLU A 3 15.62 -20.43 9.25
CA GLU A 3 15.17 -19.28 10.04
C GLU A 3 16.01 -18.03 9.71
N LEU A 4 15.34 -16.89 9.53
CA LEU A 4 15.94 -15.60 9.23
C LEU A 4 15.76 -14.66 10.41
N ILE A 5 16.84 -13.98 10.77
CA ILE A 5 16.77 -12.78 11.62
C ILE A 5 16.52 -11.55 10.76
N LYS A 6 16.13 -10.45 11.40
CA LYS A 6 15.95 -9.15 10.75
C LYS A 6 17.20 -8.78 9.93
N GLY A 7 17.01 -8.41 8.66
CA GLY A 7 18.07 -8.07 7.71
C GLY A 7 18.73 -9.27 7.01
N ALA A 8 18.55 -10.50 7.50
CA ALA A 8 19.13 -11.69 6.89
C ALA A 8 18.48 -12.03 5.55
N ASN A 9 19.23 -12.71 4.68
CA ASN A 9 18.74 -13.19 3.39
C ASN A 9 18.98 -14.69 3.18
N ALA A 10 18.14 -15.28 2.33
CA ALA A 10 18.22 -16.68 1.91
C ALA A 10 17.97 -16.82 0.41
N PRO A 11 18.69 -17.72 -0.27
CA PRO A 11 18.31 -18.16 -1.60
C PRO A 11 17.01 -18.96 -1.56
N LEU A 12 16.21 -18.88 -2.62
CA LEU A 12 14.95 -19.61 -2.73
C LEU A 12 14.88 -20.45 -4.01
N ALA A 13 14.80 -19.83 -5.17
CA ALA A 13 14.63 -20.55 -6.43
C ALA A 13 15.00 -19.67 -7.61
N SER A 14 15.45 -20.28 -8.71
CA SER A 14 15.59 -19.58 -9.99
C SER A 14 14.26 -19.52 -10.76
N ALA A 15 13.42 -20.53 -10.58
CA ALA A 15 12.24 -20.82 -11.38
C ALA A 15 11.12 -21.48 -10.56
N GLY A 16 9.92 -21.57 -11.12
CA GLY A 16 8.81 -22.33 -10.54
C GLY A 16 7.90 -21.54 -9.58
N LYS A 17 7.21 -22.27 -8.71
CA LYS A 17 6.19 -21.72 -7.81
C LYS A 17 6.80 -21.32 -6.49
N LEU A 18 6.43 -20.14 -6.01
CA LEU A 18 6.81 -19.63 -4.70
C LEU A 18 5.56 -19.26 -3.91
N ARG A 19 5.49 -19.69 -2.66
CA ARG A 19 4.43 -19.38 -1.72
C ARG A 19 4.99 -18.57 -0.58
N LEU A 20 4.42 -17.41 -0.30
CA LEU A 20 4.78 -16.55 0.82
C LEU A 20 3.55 -16.31 1.69
N ARG A 21 3.56 -16.76 2.95
CA ARG A 21 2.41 -16.73 3.84
C ARG A 21 2.74 -16.04 5.15
N LEU A 22 1.88 -15.12 5.58
CA LEU A 22 1.93 -14.52 6.90
C LEU A 22 0.96 -15.25 7.84
N CYS A 23 1.44 -15.62 9.01
CA CYS A 23 0.63 -16.17 10.11
C CYS A 23 0.80 -15.28 11.34
N TRP A 24 -0.28 -15.07 12.09
CA TRP A 24 -0.26 -14.38 13.38
C TRP A 24 -1.26 -15.04 14.33
N ASN A 25 -1.04 -14.94 15.64
CA ASN A 25 -1.95 -15.47 16.65
C ASN A 25 -3.08 -14.50 17.00
N HIS A 26 -2.76 -13.21 17.14
CA HIS A 26 -3.65 -12.14 17.56
C HIS A 26 -3.20 -10.83 16.92
N ALA A 27 -4.16 -10.06 16.40
CA ALA A 27 -3.93 -8.72 15.90
C ALA A 27 -4.87 -7.72 16.58
N PRO A 28 -4.38 -6.52 16.95
CA PRO A 28 -5.17 -5.51 17.63
C PRO A 28 -6.28 -4.91 16.73
N ALA A 29 -6.15 -5.09 15.41
CA ALA A 29 -7.08 -4.62 14.41
C ALA A 29 -6.88 -5.42 13.11
N ASP A 30 -7.71 -5.15 12.10
CA ASP A 30 -7.55 -5.75 10.77
C ASP A 30 -6.15 -5.47 10.19
N LEU A 31 -5.54 -6.51 9.63
CA LEU A 31 -4.22 -6.46 9.02
C LEU A 31 -4.37 -6.55 7.50
N ASP A 32 -4.06 -5.46 6.82
CA ASP A 32 -4.08 -5.34 5.36
C ASP A 32 -2.69 -5.67 4.80
N LEU A 33 -2.62 -6.65 3.89
CA LEU A 33 -1.38 -7.01 3.18
C LEU A 33 -1.34 -6.42 1.78
N ALA A 34 -0.12 -6.07 1.36
CA ALA A 34 0.14 -5.60 0.02
C ALA A 34 1.49 -6.07 -0.53
N CYS A 35 1.57 -6.20 -1.85
CA CYS A 35 2.78 -6.55 -2.59
C CYS A 35 3.01 -5.54 -3.73
N PHE A 36 4.23 -5.02 -3.83
CA PHE A 36 4.65 -4.15 -4.93
C PHE A 36 5.68 -4.87 -5.79
N ALA A 37 5.40 -5.11 -7.07
CA ALA A 37 6.38 -5.65 -8.00
C ALA A 37 7.11 -4.49 -8.72
N LEU A 38 8.41 -4.39 -8.46
CA LEU A 38 9.24 -3.24 -8.77
C LEU A 38 10.31 -3.56 -9.81
N ASP A 39 10.61 -2.56 -10.62
CA ASP A 39 11.74 -2.54 -11.56
C ASP A 39 13.08 -2.27 -10.89
N ALA A 40 14.11 -2.04 -11.70
CA ALA A 40 15.46 -1.70 -11.24
C ALA A 40 15.57 -0.30 -10.61
N GLN A 41 14.59 0.58 -10.87
CA GLN A 41 14.49 1.94 -10.34
C GLN A 41 13.61 2.00 -9.08
N GLU A 42 13.23 0.84 -8.54
CA GLU A 42 12.33 0.71 -7.38
C GLU A 42 10.96 1.36 -7.63
N ARG A 43 10.47 1.30 -8.88
CA ARG A 43 9.13 1.74 -9.26
C ARG A 43 8.27 0.56 -9.69
N VAL A 44 6.96 0.64 -9.45
CA VAL A 44 6.04 -0.34 -10.02
C VAL A 44 6.08 -0.26 -11.54
N ILE A 45 6.15 -1.40 -12.21
CA ILE A 45 6.13 -1.46 -13.69
C ILE A 45 4.75 -1.11 -14.28
N GLY A 46 3.72 -1.03 -13.43
CA GLY A 46 2.37 -0.59 -13.75
C GLY A 46 1.45 -0.75 -12.53
N ASP A 47 0.31 -0.06 -12.53
CA ASP A 47 -0.63 -0.10 -11.41
C ASP A 47 -1.17 -1.52 -11.14
N ASP A 48 -1.28 -2.36 -12.17
CA ASP A 48 -1.68 -3.78 -12.07
C ASP A 48 -0.67 -4.67 -11.30
N TRP A 49 0.53 -4.15 -11.03
CA TRP A 49 1.60 -4.85 -10.29
C TRP A 49 1.71 -4.42 -8.83
N PHE A 50 0.75 -3.62 -8.37
CA PHE A 50 0.48 -3.37 -6.96
C PHE A 50 -0.68 -4.26 -6.50
N LEU A 51 -0.39 -5.33 -5.75
CA LEU A 51 -1.41 -6.25 -5.28
C LEU A 51 -1.84 -5.93 -3.87
N PHE A 52 -3.16 -5.91 -3.67
CA PHE A 52 -3.82 -5.67 -2.38
C PHE A 52 -5.22 -6.29 -2.44
N TYR A 53 -6.03 -6.13 -1.38
CA TYR A 53 -7.34 -6.80 -1.29
C TYR A 53 -8.29 -6.55 -2.47
N ASN A 54 -8.25 -5.36 -3.10
CA ASN A 54 -9.10 -5.03 -4.25
C ASN A 54 -8.49 -5.43 -5.60
N GLN A 55 -7.19 -5.75 -5.61
CA GLN A 55 -6.45 -6.21 -6.78
C GLN A 55 -5.61 -7.44 -6.40
N PRO A 56 -6.26 -8.60 -6.21
CA PRO A 56 -5.60 -9.78 -5.66
C PRO A 56 -4.79 -10.56 -6.71
N ALA A 57 -4.63 -10.07 -7.94
CA ALA A 57 -3.87 -10.74 -8.98
C ALA A 57 -3.17 -9.74 -9.89
N SER A 58 -1.94 -10.07 -10.27
CA SER A 58 -1.21 -9.36 -11.32
C SER A 58 -1.69 -9.81 -12.71
N PRO A 59 -1.28 -9.12 -13.79
CA PRO A 59 -1.54 -9.56 -15.16
C PRO A 59 -1.12 -11.01 -15.36
N ARG A 60 -1.98 -11.78 -16.04
CA ARG A 60 -1.81 -13.21 -16.32
C ARG A 60 -1.65 -14.09 -15.05
N GLY A 61 -1.89 -13.56 -13.86
CA GLY A 61 -1.84 -14.29 -12.59
C GLY A 61 -0.43 -14.70 -12.15
N ALA A 62 0.61 -14.00 -12.60
CA ALA A 62 1.99 -14.27 -12.21
C ALA A 62 2.20 -14.12 -10.69
N ILE A 63 1.51 -13.18 -10.06
CA ILE A 63 1.36 -13.06 -8.60
C ILE A 63 -0.14 -13.11 -8.28
N ARG A 64 -0.52 -13.87 -7.26
CA ARG A 64 -1.89 -13.96 -6.73
C ARG A 64 -1.86 -13.81 -5.22
N PHE A 65 -2.80 -13.06 -4.68
CA PHE A 65 -2.99 -12.87 -3.26
C PHE A 65 -4.25 -13.63 -2.82
N ASP A 66 -4.07 -14.62 -1.96
CA ASP A 66 -5.13 -15.33 -1.25
C ASP A 66 -5.36 -14.64 0.10
N LEU A 67 -6.40 -13.79 0.13
CA LEU A 67 -6.77 -13.02 1.32
C LEU A 67 -7.16 -13.93 2.48
N ALA A 68 -7.85 -15.04 2.22
CA ALA A 68 -8.35 -15.94 3.26
C ALA A 68 -7.20 -16.66 3.99
N ARG A 69 -6.08 -16.86 3.31
CA ARG A 69 -4.88 -17.50 3.88
C ARG A 69 -3.75 -16.55 4.23
N ALA A 70 -3.91 -15.25 3.93
CA ALA A 70 -2.87 -14.24 4.01
C ALA A 70 -1.58 -14.67 3.27
N GLU A 71 -1.76 -15.14 2.02
CA GLU A 71 -0.73 -15.81 1.24
C GLU A 71 -0.58 -15.20 -0.16
N PHE A 72 0.66 -14.93 -0.56
CA PHE A 72 1.02 -14.59 -1.94
C PHE A 72 1.57 -15.84 -2.64
N LEU A 73 0.97 -16.16 -3.78
CA LEU A 73 1.37 -17.22 -4.70
C LEU A 73 2.02 -16.57 -5.91
N MET A 74 3.25 -16.98 -6.24
CA MET A 74 4.02 -16.44 -7.35
C MET A 74 4.45 -17.55 -8.29
N GLN A 75 4.36 -17.30 -9.59
CA GLN A 75 4.97 -18.11 -10.65
C GLN A 75 6.17 -17.33 -11.19
N LEU A 76 7.37 -17.69 -10.75
CA LEU A 76 8.60 -16.94 -11.03
C LEU A 76 8.90 -16.89 -12.53
N ASP A 77 8.57 -17.94 -13.28
CA ASP A 77 8.77 -18.05 -14.74
C ASP A 77 7.84 -17.15 -15.55
N SER A 78 6.77 -16.65 -14.92
CA SER A 78 5.79 -15.77 -15.56
C SER A 78 5.97 -14.30 -15.21
N LEU A 79 6.95 -13.98 -14.35
CA LEU A 79 7.30 -12.60 -14.02
C LEU A 79 8.08 -11.99 -15.20
N PRO A 80 7.69 -10.80 -15.69
CA PRO A 80 8.50 -10.05 -16.65
C PRO A 80 9.92 -9.83 -16.13
N ASP A 81 10.91 -9.86 -17.04
CA ASP A 81 12.32 -9.63 -16.69
C ASP A 81 12.59 -8.21 -16.15
N GLU A 82 11.68 -7.28 -16.40
CA GLU A 82 11.68 -5.94 -15.85
C GLU A 82 11.56 -5.96 -14.32
N ILE A 83 10.84 -6.95 -13.74
CA ILE A 83 10.65 -7.07 -12.30
C ILE A 83 11.96 -7.58 -11.66
N ARG A 84 12.55 -6.74 -10.82
CA ARG A 84 13.77 -7.06 -10.07
C ARG A 84 13.51 -7.33 -8.60
N LYS A 85 12.40 -6.82 -8.06
CA LYS A 85 12.09 -6.90 -6.62
C LYS A 85 10.59 -6.93 -6.37
N CYS A 86 10.12 -7.76 -5.47
CA CYS A 86 8.78 -7.72 -4.90
C CYS A 86 8.87 -7.35 -3.42
N VAL A 87 8.19 -6.28 -3.01
CA VAL A 87 8.18 -5.79 -1.63
C VAL A 87 6.85 -6.16 -0.98
N PHE A 88 6.91 -6.84 0.17
CA PHE A 88 5.73 -7.26 0.92
C PHE A 88 5.55 -6.39 2.15
N THR A 89 4.33 -5.92 2.35
CA THR A 89 4.00 -4.94 3.39
C THR A 89 2.73 -5.36 4.13
N ALA A 90 2.63 -4.91 5.38
CA ALA A 90 1.46 -5.08 6.21
C ALA A 90 1.10 -3.74 6.85
N THR A 91 -0.19 -3.43 6.95
CA THR A 91 -0.71 -2.23 7.60
C THR A 91 -1.87 -2.59 8.50
N LEU A 92 -1.87 -2.08 9.73
CA LEU A 92 -3.01 -2.23 10.63
C LEU A 92 -4.04 -1.15 10.37
N SER A 93 -5.32 -1.50 10.44
CA SER A 93 -6.42 -0.54 10.28
C SER A 93 -6.51 0.43 11.47
N GLN A 94 -6.10 0.03 12.68
CA GLN A 94 -5.96 0.84 13.90
C GLN A 94 -4.82 0.32 14.78
N GLY A 95 -4.27 1.17 15.65
CA GLY A 95 -3.17 0.79 16.55
C GLY A 95 -1.79 0.66 15.87
N HIS A 96 -0.89 -0.11 16.48
CA HIS A 96 0.47 -0.35 16.01
C HIS A 96 0.93 -1.80 16.18
N PHE A 97 1.93 -2.19 15.38
CA PHE A 97 2.49 -3.53 15.30
C PHE A 97 3.13 -4.00 16.60
N GLY A 98 3.59 -3.10 17.49
CA GLY A 98 4.02 -3.47 18.85
C GLY A 98 2.95 -4.17 19.72
N LEU A 99 1.67 -4.12 19.35
CA LEU A 99 0.58 -4.87 20.01
C LEU A 99 0.21 -6.16 19.26
N LEU A 100 0.87 -6.45 18.13
CA LEU A 100 0.70 -7.70 17.40
C LEU A 100 1.34 -8.82 18.24
N GLY A 101 0.61 -9.92 18.43
CA GLY A 101 1.21 -11.10 19.04
C GLY A 101 2.18 -11.80 18.08
N ASP A 102 2.65 -12.99 18.44
CA ASP A 102 3.56 -13.78 17.61
C ASP A 102 3.10 -13.87 16.15
N ALA A 103 3.93 -13.33 15.26
CA ALA A 103 3.72 -13.39 13.83
C ALA A 103 4.94 -13.98 13.13
N ALA A 104 4.68 -14.73 12.06
CA ALA A 104 5.72 -15.37 11.27
C ALA A 104 5.40 -15.27 9.78
N LEU A 105 6.38 -14.81 9.02
CA LEU A 105 6.37 -14.88 7.57
C LEU A 105 7.09 -16.16 7.14
N THR A 106 6.42 -16.99 6.36
CA THR A 106 7.00 -18.21 5.80
C THR A 106 7.05 -18.10 4.28
N VAL A 107 8.12 -18.61 3.69
CA VAL A 107 8.27 -18.71 2.24
C VAL A 107 8.74 -20.10 1.86
N VAL A 108 8.10 -20.68 0.85
CA VAL A 108 8.40 -22.03 0.36
C VAL A 108 8.38 -22.04 -1.17
N SER A 109 9.47 -22.51 -1.76
CA SER A 109 9.59 -22.83 -3.17
C SER A 109 9.08 -24.24 -3.46
N SER A 110 8.56 -24.48 -4.67
CA SER A 110 8.28 -25.83 -5.15
C SER A 110 9.49 -26.76 -5.16
N GLY A 111 10.71 -26.20 -5.17
CA GLY A 111 11.96 -26.96 -5.08
C GLY A 111 12.34 -27.43 -3.66
N GLY A 112 11.57 -27.05 -2.64
CA GLY A 112 11.81 -27.44 -1.24
C GLY A 112 12.62 -26.43 -0.42
N ASP A 113 13.31 -25.49 -1.09
CA ASP A 113 13.93 -24.34 -0.43
C ASP A 113 12.86 -23.46 0.23
N GLY A 114 13.15 -22.96 1.42
CA GLY A 114 12.22 -22.12 2.14
C GLY A 114 12.84 -21.49 3.37
N ALA A 115 12.24 -20.38 3.77
CA ALA A 115 12.67 -19.61 4.91
C ALA A 115 11.50 -19.21 5.80
N ILE A 116 11.78 -18.98 7.08
CA ILE A 116 10.84 -18.44 8.05
C ILE A 116 11.46 -17.21 8.72
N PHE A 117 10.69 -16.15 8.84
CA PHE A 117 11.05 -14.94 9.58
C PHE A 117 9.99 -14.71 10.66
N ARG A 118 10.41 -14.74 11.92
CA ARG A 118 9.55 -14.47 13.07
C ARG A 118 9.68 -13.01 13.49
N LEU A 119 8.55 -12.33 13.66
CA LEU A 119 8.50 -10.98 14.20
C LEU A 119 8.47 -11.07 15.72
N HIS A 120 9.64 -11.16 16.35
CA HIS A 120 9.76 -11.22 17.81
C HIS A 120 9.51 -9.87 18.48
N GLU A 121 10.00 -8.79 17.88
CA GLU A 121 9.87 -7.42 18.39
C GLU A 121 9.32 -6.53 17.26
N PRO A 122 8.02 -6.64 16.96
CA PRO A 122 7.42 -5.81 15.94
C PRO A 122 7.54 -4.33 16.35
N PRO A 123 7.94 -3.44 15.43
CA PRO A 123 8.13 -2.03 15.73
C PRO A 123 6.81 -1.37 16.12
N GLU A 124 6.88 -0.29 16.89
CA GLU A 124 5.76 0.60 17.20
C GLU A 124 5.38 1.47 16.00
N SER A 125 4.92 0.81 14.94
CA SER A 125 4.46 1.44 13.71
C SER A 125 3.12 0.87 13.29
N ARG A 126 2.33 1.66 12.55
CA ARG A 126 1.08 1.22 11.93
C ARG A 126 1.30 0.40 10.65
N SER A 127 2.43 0.62 9.98
CA SER A 127 2.79 -0.03 8.72
C SER A 127 4.15 -0.72 8.86
N LEU A 128 4.34 -1.83 8.18
CA LEU A 128 5.54 -2.64 8.24
C LEU A 128 5.96 -3.11 6.85
N LEU A 129 7.25 -3.03 6.57
CA LEU A 129 7.90 -3.72 5.46
C LEU A 129 8.36 -5.10 5.97
N LEU A 130 7.63 -6.14 5.57
CA LEU A 130 7.81 -7.51 6.06
C LEU A 130 9.09 -8.13 5.51
N ALA A 131 9.17 -8.18 4.19
CA ALA A 131 10.26 -8.82 3.46
C ALA A 131 10.34 -8.29 2.03
N GLU A 132 11.49 -8.56 1.42
CA GLU A 132 11.74 -8.28 0.01
C GLU A 132 12.15 -9.58 -0.66
N LEU A 133 11.47 -9.93 -1.75
CA LEU A 133 11.93 -10.93 -2.69
C LEU A 133 12.66 -10.20 -3.80
N TYR A 134 13.92 -10.53 -4.07
CA TYR A 134 14.72 -9.83 -5.07
C TYR A 134 15.50 -10.81 -5.93
N ARG A 135 15.67 -10.44 -7.20
CA ARG A 135 16.44 -11.23 -8.16
C ARG A 135 17.91 -10.84 -8.05
N TYR A 136 18.76 -11.82 -7.78
CA TYR A 136 20.22 -11.67 -7.76
C TYR A 136 20.79 -12.62 -8.81
N HIS A 137 21.25 -12.07 -9.93
CA HIS A 137 21.50 -12.82 -11.16
C HIS A 137 20.24 -13.60 -11.61
N ASP A 138 20.30 -14.92 -11.68
CA ASP A 138 19.17 -15.79 -12.05
C ASP A 138 18.55 -16.50 -10.84
N LEU A 139 18.82 -16.01 -9.63
CA LEU A 139 18.31 -16.60 -8.39
C LEU A 139 17.46 -15.58 -7.63
N TRP A 140 16.24 -15.99 -7.28
CA TRP A 140 15.42 -15.24 -6.33
C TRP A 140 15.86 -15.50 -4.91
N LYS A 141 16.02 -14.41 -4.16
CA LYS A 141 16.40 -14.41 -2.75
C LYS A 141 15.36 -13.65 -1.97
N ILE A 142 15.08 -14.11 -0.75
CA ILE A 142 14.28 -13.35 0.21
C ILE A 142 15.21 -12.63 1.19
N ARG A 143 14.85 -11.42 1.58
CA ARG A 143 15.42 -10.67 2.70
C ARG A 143 14.33 -10.39 3.72
N ALA A 144 14.55 -10.81 4.96
CA ALA A 144 13.70 -10.42 6.08
C ALA A 144 13.97 -8.96 6.44
N ARG A 145 12.94 -8.13 6.57
CA ARG A 145 13.10 -6.70 6.85
C ARG A 145 12.52 -6.31 8.20
N GLY A 146 11.25 -6.64 8.48
CA GLY A 146 10.62 -6.30 9.76
C GLY A 146 10.80 -4.83 10.18
N GLU A 147 10.71 -3.92 9.21
CA GLU A 147 10.97 -2.49 9.40
C GLU A 147 9.65 -1.74 9.51
N GLY A 148 9.53 -0.89 10.53
CA GLY A 148 8.35 -0.04 10.73
C GLY A 148 8.38 1.13 9.76
N LEU A 149 7.30 1.32 9.01
CA LEU A 149 7.13 2.42 8.07
C LEU A 149 6.29 3.53 8.71
N ARG A 150 6.76 4.77 8.67
CA ARG A 150 5.99 5.94 9.16
C ARG A 150 4.83 6.32 8.22
N GLN A 151 4.81 5.75 7.02
CA GLN A 151 3.89 6.07 5.95
C GLN A 151 2.69 5.11 5.96
N ASP A 152 1.52 5.61 5.57
CA ASP A 152 0.37 4.77 5.26
C ASP A 152 0.54 4.08 3.89
N LEU A 153 -0.36 3.14 3.57
CA LEU A 153 -0.30 2.40 2.31
C LEU A 153 -0.39 3.32 1.09
N ALA A 154 -1.13 4.43 1.16
CA ALA A 154 -1.28 5.36 0.05
C ALA A 154 0.02 6.14 -0.22
N MET A 155 0.68 6.62 0.83
CA MET A 155 1.99 7.25 0.77
C MET A 155 3.06 6.27 0.27
N LEU A 156 2.99 5.01 0.70
CA LEU A 156 3.91 3.97 0.25
C LEU A 156 3.72 3.62 -1.22
N ALA A 157 2.47 3.52 -1.68
CA ALA A 157 2.15 3.31 -3.08
C ALA A 157 2.65 4.48 -3.95
N ARG A 158 2.48 5.73 -3.52
CA ARG A 158 3.08 6.90 -4.20
C ARG A 158 4.61 6.87 -4.21
N HIS A 159 5.22 6.41 -3.11
CA HIS A 159 6.67 6.25 -3.02
C HIS A 159 7.18 5.29 -4.11
N PHE A 160 6.49 4.18 -4.33
CA PHE A 160 6.80 3.23 -5.41
C PHE A 160 6.26 3.65 -6.79
N GLY A 161 5.67 4.83 -6.94
CA GLY A 161 5.24 5.38 -8.23
C GLY A 161 3.84 4.96 -8.70
N VAL A 162 3.02 4.37 -7.83
CA VAL A 162 1.60 4.08 -8.12
C VAL A 162 0.83 5.40 -8.20
N ASN A 163 0.05 5.59 -9.26
CA ASN A 163 -0.74 6.80 -9.43
C ASN A 163 -2.05 6.72 -8.62
N ILE A 164 -2.03 7.24 -7.40
CA ILE A 164 -3.25 7.34 -6.57
C ILE A 164 -3.87 8.72 -6.77
N ILE A 165 -4.94 8.78 -7.56
CA ILE A 165 -5.78 9.97 -7.69
C ILE A 165 -6.47 10.21 -6.34
N ASP A 166 -5.97 11.18 -5.57
CA ASP A 166 -6.61 11.57 -4.30
C ASP A 166 -7.77 12.54 -4.61
N GLU A 167 -9.02 12.07 -4.55
CA GLU A 167 -10.18 12.95 -4.71
C GLU A 167 -10.26 14.01 -3.59
N ARG A 168 -9.52 13.84 -2.48
CA ARG A 168 -9.45 14.84 -1.40
C ARG A 168 -8.81 16.16 -1.82
N HIS A 169 -8.05 16.19 -2.92
CA HIS A 169 -7.48 17.44 -3.46
C HIS A 169 -8.32 18.08 -4.58
N HIS A 170 -9.38 17.43 -5.09
CA HIS A 170 -10.28 18.06 -6.06
C HIS A 170 -11.39 18.90 -5.41
N SER A 171 -11.56 18.82 -4.08
CA SER A 171 -12.48 19.68 -3.34
C SER A 171 -11.86 21.03 -2.88
N GLU A 172 -10.58 21.26 -3.17
CA GLU A 172 -9.87 22.53 -2.91
C GLU A 172 -9.40 23.23 -4.19
N ARG A 173 -9.94 22.88 -5.37
CA ARG A 173 -10.06 23.91 -6.41
C ARG A 173 -11.10 24.90 -5.89
N SER A 174 -10.61 25.97 -5.26
CA SER A 174 -11.40 27.14 -4.91
C SER A 174 -12.40 27.40 -6.03
N PRO A 175 -13.71 27.51 -5.76
CA PRO A 175 -14.61 28.02 -6.78
C PRO A 175 -14.03 29.38 -7.19
N SER A 176 -13.71 29.52 -8.48
CA SER A 176 -13.22 30.78 -9.02
C SER A 176 -14.16 31.88 -8.55
N SER A 177 -13.63 32.85 -7.78
CA SER A 177 -14.39 34.01 -7.36
C SER A 177 -15.13 34.57 -8.59
N PRO A 178 -16.42 34.90 -8.47
CA PRO A 178 -17.17 35.48 -9.58
C PRO A 178 -16.43 36.74 -10.07
N PRO A 179 -16.42 37.00 -11.39
CA PRO A 179 -15.75 38.17 -11.94
C PRO A 179 -16.30 39.44 -11.27
N PRO A 180 -15.44 40.47 -11.04
CA PRO A 180 -15.87 41.69 -10.37
C PRO A 180 -17.05 42.32 -11.12
N PRO A 181 -18.08 42.82 -10.42
CA PRO A 181 -19.20 43.48 -11.07
C PRO A 181 -18.69 44.71 -11.83
N ARG A 182 -19.15 44.82 -13.08
CA ARG A 182 -18.91 45.97 -13.95
C ARG A 182 -19.37 47.26 -13.23
N PRO A 183 -18.62 48.37 -13.29
CA PRO A 183 -19.02 49.61 -12.62
C PRO A 183 -20.38 50.08 -13.16
N ALA A 184 -21.33 50.29 -12.26
CA ALA A 184 -22.59 50.96 -12.57
C ALA A 184 -22.35 52.48 -12.78
N PRO A 185 -23.17 53.16 -13.60
CA PRO A 185 -23.07 54.60 -13.77
C PRO A 185 -23.29 55.32 -12.44
N ILE A 186 -22.38 56.23 -12.11
CA ILE A 186 -22.43 57.07 -10.91
C ILE A 186 -23.67 57.95 -10.99
N GLN A 187 -24.60 57.78 -10.06
CA GLN A 187 -25.65 58.75 -9.78
C GLN A 187 -25.12 59.78 -8.77
N THR A 188 -25.32 61.04 -9.09
CA THR A 188 -24.94 62.24 -8.32
C THR A 188 -25.56 62.21 -6.91
N PRO A 189 -24.78 62.39 -5.83
CA PRO A 189 -25.36 62.53 -4.49
C PRO A 189 -25.92 63.94 -4.27
N ALA A 190 -27.13 64.00 -3.71
CA ALA A 190 -27.72 65.20 -3.12
C ALA A 190 -26.97 65.61 -1.83
N PRO A 191 -26.99 66.89 -1.42
CA PRO A 191 -26.25 67.35 -0.26
C PRO A 191 -26.90 66.87 1.04
N ILE A 192 -26.19 66.05 1.81
CA ILE A 192 -26.58 65.63 3.16
C ILE A 192 -26.05 66.66 4.17
N GLN A 193 -26.97 67.17 5.00
CA GLN A 193 -26.69 68.11 6.08
C GLN A 193 -25.73 67.52 7.13
N ALA A 194 -24.82 68.35 7.62
CA ALA A 194 -23.86 68.00 8.66
C ALA A 194 -24.54 67.82 10.03
N ALA A 195 -24.37 66.65 10.64
CA ALA A 195 -24.66 66.39 12.05
C ALA A 195 -23.43 66.74 12.92
N PRO A 196 -23.62 67.18 14.17
CA PRO A 196 -22.53 67.64 15.03
C PRO A 196 -21.63 66.48 15.52
N ALA A 197 -20.34 66.79 15.64
CA ALA A 197 -19.27 65.88 16.03
C ALA A 197 -19.36 65.45 17.50
N SER A 198 -19.19 64.14 17.74
CA SER A 198 -19.01 63.55 19.07
C SER A 198 -17.66 63.96 19.70
N PRO A 199 -17.56 64.07 21.03
CA PRO A 199 -16.31 64.40 21.71
C PRO A 199 -15.29 63.24 21.71
N PRO A 200 -13.99 63.52 21.91
CA PRO A 200 -12.93 62.52 21.85
C PRO A 200 -12.91 61.62 23.11
N PRO A 201 -12.37 60.40 23.02
CA PRO A 201 -12.22 59.51 24.17
C PRO A 201 -11.09 59.96 25.11
N LEU A 202 -11.30 59.78 26.41
CA LEU A 202 -10.34 60.07 27.48
C LEU A 202 -9.16 59.07 27.49
N PRO A 203 -7.95 59.49 27.89
CA PRO A 203 -6.79 58.60 28.02
C PRO A 203 -6.88 57.74 29.28
N LEU A 204 -6.56 56.45 29.15
CA LEU A 204 -6.42 55.50 30.26
C LEU A 204 -5.16 55.82 31.10
N PRO A 205 -5.15 55.54 32.42
CA PRO A 205 -4.00 55.79 33.29
C PRO A 205 -2.89 54.75 33.06
N VAL A 206 -1.64 55.24 32.98
CA VAL A 206 -0.42 54.43 32.96
C VAL A 206 -0.05 54.04 34.40
N PRO A 207 0.15 52.75 34.73
CA PRO A 207 0.72 52.35 36.01
C PRO A 207 2.25 52.57 36.05
N PRO A 208 2.83 52.96 37.19
CA PRO A 208 4.26 53.27 37.33
C PRO A 208 5.13 52.01 37.46
N ALA A 209 6.30 52.01 36.82
CA ALA A 209 7.53 51.39 37.33
C ALA A 209 8.23 52.41 38.28
N PRO A 210 9.15 52.07 39.22
CA PRO A 210 10.05 50.90 39.31
C PRO A 210 10.09 50.28 40.74
N ILE A 211 10.90 49.24 41.05
CA ILE A 211 12.20 49.33 41.77
C ILE A 211 12.86 47.94 41.74
N GLN A 212 14.16 47.90 41.41
CA GLN A 212 15.05 46.77 41.66
C GLN A 212 15.24 46.54 43.17
N ALA A 213 15.07 45.30 43.62
CA ALA A 213 15.57 44.83 44.91
C ALA A 213 16.45 43.58 44.70
N ALA A 214 17.49 43.50 45.53
CA ALA A 214 18.68 42.65 45.51
C ALA A 214 18.44 41.12 45.39
N PRO A 215 19.49 40.33 45.04
CA PRO A 215 19.41 38.87 45.01
C PRO A 215 19.19 38.31 46.42
N ALA A 216 18.07 37.63 46.61
CA ALA A 216 17.82 36.83 47.80
C ALA A 216 18.64 35.53 47.75
N SER A 217 19.33 35.24 48.85
CA SER A 217 20.16 34.05 49.10
C SER A 217 19.43 32.72 48.79
N PRO A 218 20.16 31.66 48.38
CA PRO A 218 19.58 30.34 48.26
C PRO A 218 19.21 29.77 49.65
N PRO A 219 18.14 28.96 49.74
CA PRO A 219 17.82 28.25 50.97
C PRO A 219 18.90 27.20 51.29
N PRO A 220 19.17 26.89 52.58
CA PRO A 220 20.08 25.82 52.95
C PRO A 220 19.50 24.45 52.56
N LEU A 221 20.38 23.58 52.07
CA LEU A 221 20.12 22.18 51.80
C LEU A 221 19.73 21.46 53.11
N PRO A 222 18.65 20.67 53.17
CA PRO A 222 18.52 19.67 54.21
C PRO A 222 19.49 18.51 53.91
N LEU A 223 20.46 18.35 54.79
CA LEU A 223 21.26 17.14 54.92
C LEU A 223 20.35 15.96 55.33
N SER A 224 20.66 14.79 54.74
CA SER A 224 20.38 13.43 55.25
C SER A 224 18.96 12.86 55.03
N LEU A 225 18.76 12.24 53.86
CA LEU A 225 17.84 11.10 53.72
C LEU A 225 18.62 9.79 53.99
N PRO A 226 18.08 8.85 54.80
CA PRO A 226 18.74 7.57 55.05
C PRO A 226 18.75 6.68 53.78
N LEU A 227 19.86 5.97 53.58
CA LEU A 227 20.01 4.93 52.55
C LEU A 227 18.87 3.90 52.64
N PRO A 228 18.34 3.40 51.51
CA PRO A 228 17.44 2.26 51.51
C PRO A 228 18.22 1.01 51.96
N VAL A 229 17.73 0.36 53.01
CA VAL A 229 18.18 -0.98 53.41
C VAL A 229 17.77 -1.96 52.30
N PRO A 230 18.66 -2.83 51.79
CA PRO A 230 18.27 -3.86 50.83
C PRO A 230 17.29 -4.85 51.50
N PRO A 231 16.19 -5.25 50.83
CA PRO A 231 15.31 -6.29 51.37
C PRO A 231 16.05 -7.63 51.42
N ALA A 232 15.85 -8.35 52.52
CA ALA A 232 16.31 -9.72 52.71
C ALA A 232 15.75 -10.65 51.61
N PRO A 233 16.46 -11.75 51.26
CA PRO A 233 15.98 -12.70 50.26
C PRO A 233 14.70 -13.37 50.73
N ILE A 234 13.59 -13.10 50.03
CA ILE A 234 12.33 -13.83 50.19
C ILE A 234 12.54 -15.23 49.62
N GLN A 235 12.37 -16.24 50.46
CA GLN A 235 12.37 -17.65 50.05
C GLN A 235 11.27 -17.89 49.02
N ALA A 236 11.63 -18.57 47.93
CA ALA A 236 10.73 -18.91 46.84
C ALA A 236 9.60 -19.83 47.32
N VAL A 237 8.36 -19.36 47.18
CA VAL A 237 7.16 -20.20 47.28
C VAL A 237 6.91 -20.82 45.90
N PRO A 238 6.66 -22.14 45.77
CA PRO A 238 6.40 -22.76 44.48
C PRO A 238 5.10 -22.21 43.87
N ALA A 239 5.22 -21.64 42.67
CA ALA A 239 4.12 -21.11 41.88
C ALA A 239 3.19 -22.24 41.43
N SER A 240 1.89 -22.08 41.66
CA SER A 240 0.85 -22.95 41.09
C SER A 240 0.76 -22.74 39.56
N PRO A 241 0.48 -23.80 38.77
CA PRO A 241 0.35 -23.66 37.32
C PRO A 241 -0.88 -22.81 36.93
N PRO A 242 -0.79 -22.00 35.86
CA PRO A 242 -1.90 -21.18 35.41
C PRO A 242 -3.05 -22.04 34.84
N PRO A 243 -4.32 -21.61 34.97
CA PRO A 243 -5.46 -22.33 34.42
C PRO A 243 -5.45 -22.29 32.88
N LEU A 244 -5.94 -23.36 32.27
CA LEU A 244 -6.02 -23.51 30.81
C LEU A 244 -6.91 -22.43 30.17
N PRO A 245 -6.56 -21.90 28.97
CA PRO A 245 -7.38 -20.91 28.29
C PRO A 245 -8.71 -21.50 27.84
N LEU A 246 -9.81 -20.76 28.05
CA LEU A 246 -11.13 -21.11 27.54
C LEU A 246 -11.15 -21.04 26.00
N PRO A 247 -11.99 -21.85 25.32
CA PRO A 247 -12.13 -21.79 23.87
C PRO A 247 -12.78 -20.46 23.44
N VAL A 248 -12.09 -19.74 22.56
CA VAL A 248 -12.55 -18.47 21.97
C VAL A 248 -13.60 -18.77 20.88
N PRO A 249 -14.78 -18.11 20.89
CA PRO A 249 -15.80 -18.31 19.86
C PRO A 249 -15.32 -17.79 18.48
N PRO A 250 -15.82 -18.38 17.37
CA PRO A 250 -15.47 -17.91 16.03
C PRO A 250 -15.95 -16.47 15.80
N ALA A 251 -15.07 -15.64 15.23
CA ALA A 251 -15.35 -14.24 14.91
C ALA A 251 -16.57 -14.10 13.95
N PRO A 252 -17.39 -13.04 14.11
CA PRO A 252 -18.53 -12.80 13.23
C PRO A 252 -18.10 -12.47 11.79
N PRO A 253 -18.95 -12.76 10.78
CA PRO A 253 -18.65 -12.49 9.38
C PRO A 253 -18.54 -10.98 9.09
N TYR A 254 -17.51 -10.66 8.31
CA TYR A 254 -17.02 -9.33 7.93
C TYR A 254 -18.05 -8.49 7.16
N ASP A 255 -18.40 -7.29 7.66
CA ASP A 255 -19.21 -6.31 6.92
C ASP A 255 -18.34 -5.31 6.15
N ARG A 256 -18.21 -5.60 4.85
CA ARG A 256 -17.39 -4.92 3.85
C ARG A 256 -17.94 -3.56 3.37
N HIS A 257 -19.16 -3.17 3.69
CA HIS A 257 -19.90 -2.19 2.88
C HIS A 257 -19.48 -0.72 3.02
N GLU A 258 -18.73 -0.34 4.05
CA GLU A 258 -18.37 1.08 4.24
C GLU A 258 -17.11 1.49 3.47
N LYS A 259 -16.13 0.59 3.30
CA LYS A 259 -14.91 0.84 2.50
C LYS A 259 -15.15 0.76 0.98
N LEU A 260 -16.22 0.11 0.53
CA LEU A 260 -16.55 0.05 -0.91
C LEU A 260 -16.86 1.43 -1.50
N LYS A 261 -17.43 2.36 -0.74
CA LYS A 261 -17.87 3.66 -1.29
C LYS A 261 -16.71 4.57 -1.67
N THR A 262 -15.60 4.54 -0.94
CA THR A 262 -14.45 5.42 -1.21
C THR A 262 -13.56 4.88 -2.33
N TYR A 263 -13.48 3.56 -2.52
CA TYR A 263 -12.61 2.95 -3.54
C TYR A 263 -13.35 2.55 -4.83
N ALA A 264 -14.68 2.33 -4.80
CA ALA A 264 -15.46 2.05 -6.01
C ALA A 264 -15.58 3.27 -6.94
N THR A 265 -15.63 4.49 -6.39
CA THR A 265 -15.57 5.73 -7.19
C THR A 265 -14.25 5.85 -7.97
N LEU A 266 -13.15 5.36 -7.39
CA LEU A 266 -11.81 5.43 -7.99
C LEU A 266 -11.66 4.52 -9.24
N ILE A 267 -12.31 3.36 -9.26
CA ILE A 267 -12.27 2.42 -10.39
C ILE A 267 -13.19 2.85 -11.54
N ILE A 268 -14.36 3.44 -11.24
CA ILE A 268 -15.29 3.94 -12.27
C ILE A 268 -14.67 5.12 -13.04
N ALA A 269 -13.86 5.94 -12.38
CA ALA A 269 -13.13 7.05 -13.02
C ALA A 269 -12.04 6.57 -14.01
N LEU A 270 -11.33 5.48 -13.69
CA LEU A 270 -10.28 4.93 -14.55
C LEU A 270 -10.85 4.19 -15.77
N GLY A 271 -11.94 3.42 -15.61
CA GLY A 271 -12.61 2.74 -16.73
C GLY A 271 -13.26 3.69 -17.73
N SER A 272 -13.84 4.80 -17.26
CA SER A 272 -14.42 5.83 -18.15
C SER A 272 -13.37 6.62 -18.92
N LEU A 273 -12.17 6.82 -18.36
CA LEU A 273 -11.10 7.54 -19.05
C LEU A 273 -10.51 6.73 -20.22
N THR A 274 -10.39 5.40 -20.08
CA THR A 274 -9.90 4.55 -21.18
C THR A 274 -10.89 4.54 -22.35
N THR A 275 -12.20 4.49 -22.08
CA THR A 275 -13.24 4.57 -23.13
C THR A 275 -13.29 5.95 -23.79
N ALA A 276 -13.11 7.03 -23.02
CA ALA A 276 -13.10 8.38 -23.56
C ALA A 276 -11.88 8.66 -24.45
N ILE A 277 -10.68 8.22 -24.03
CA ILE A 277 -9.44 8.44 -24.80
C ILE A 277 -9.43 7.63 -26.10
N THR A 278 -9.91 6.37 -26.09
CA THR A 278 -10.08 5.58 -27.34
C THR A 278 -11.10 6.22 -28.29
N THR A 279 -12.19 6.78 -27.78
CA THR A 279 -13.23 7.43 -28.62
C THR A 279 -12.72 8.72 -29.27
N VAL A 280 -11.95 9.54 -28.55
CA VAL A 280 -11.41 10.81 -29.07
C VAL A 280 -10.33 10.60 -30.13
N ILE A 281 -9.52 9.55 -30.02
CA ILE A 281 -8.48 9.22 -31.02
C ILE A 281 -9.12 8.73 -32.35
N THR A 282 -10.26 8.03 -32.29
CA THR A 282 -11.01 7.62 -33.49
C THR A 282 -11.75 8.77 -34.18
N GLN A 283 -12.10 9.86 -33.47
CA GLN A 283 -12.83 11.00 -34.04
C GLN A 283 -11.93 12.09 -34.65
N CYS A 284 -10.63 12.10 -34.34
CA CYS A 284 -9.68 13.11 -34.84
C CYS A 284 -8.90 12.70 -36.09
N THR A 285 -9.20 11.55 -36.72
CA THR A 285 -8.62 11.20 -38.03
C THR A 285 -9.56 11.66 -39.16
N PRO A 286 -9.20 12.70 -39.94
CA PRO A 286 -9.97 13.04 -41.13
C PRO A 286 -9.85 11.93 -42.18
N HIS A 287 -11.02 11.48 -42.62
CA HIS A 287 -11.28 10.57 -43.73
C HIS A 287 -10.40 10.88 -44.96
N ALA A 288 -9.61 9.90 -45.41
CA ALA A 288 -9.29 9.73 -46.82
C ALA A 288 -10.14 8.55 -47.35
N PRO A 289 -10.82 8.67 -48.50
CA PRO A 289 -11.74 7.65 -48.97
C PRO A 289 -10.96 6.50 -49.60
N VAL A 290 -10.96 5.33 -48.97
CA VAL A 290 -10.62 4.08 -49.67
C VAL A 290 -11.92 3.48 -50.18
N VAL A 291 -12.02 3.47 -51.50
CA VAL A 291 -13.11 2.97 -52.33
C VAL A 291 -13.51 1.55 -51.93
N LEU A 292 -14.80 1.39 -51.63
CA LEU A 292 -15.47 0.11 -51.50
C LEU A 292 -15.50 -0.58 -52.88
N VAL A 293 -14.72 -1.65 -53.07
CA VAL A 293 -15.01 -2.63 -54.13
C VAL A 293 -15.71 -3.80 -53.45
N GLN A 294 -17.00 -3.91 -53.70
CA GLN A 294 -17.83 -5.05 -53.33
C GLN A 294 -17.48 -6.26 -54.21
N THR A 295 -17.38 -7.45 -53.62
CA THR A 295 -17.96 -8.69 -54.19
C THR A 295 -18.29 -9.71 -53.09
N PRO A 296 -19.31 -10.57 -53.26
CA PRO A 296 -19.98 -11.26 -52.17
C PRO A 296 -19.71 -12.77 -52.05
N ALA A 297 -19.94 -13.28 -50.83
CA ALA A 297 -20.55 -14.56 -50.42
C ALA A 297 -20.03 -15.92 -50.96
N THR A 298 -19.51 -16.72 -50.02
CA THR A 298 -19.85 -18.12 -49.66
C THR A 298 -20.35 -19.10 -50.72
N LEU A 299 -19.66 -20.25 -50.85
CA LEU A 299 -20.18 -21.63 -51.02
C LEU A 299 -18.97 -22.60 -50.96
N GLN A 300 -18.78 -23.37 -49.89
CA GLN A 300 -19.22 -24.77 -49.74
C GLN A 300 -18.22 -25.81 -50.33
N GLN A 301 -17.59 -26.56 -49.43
CA GLN A 301 -16.86 -27.81 -49.71
C GLN A 301 -17.84 -28.88 -50.23
N PRO A 302 -17.40 -29.83 -51.08
CA PRO A 302 -16.93 -31.12 -50.55
C PRO A 302 -15.92 -31.91 -51.40
N ALA A 303 -15.27 -32.88 -50.72
CA ALA A 303 -14.83 -34.22 -51.16
C ALA A 303 -13.75 -34.42 -52.25
N ALA A 304 -12.85 -35.37 -51.96
CA ALA A 304 -11.79 -35.94 -52.81
C ALA A 304 -12.34 -36.73 -54.03
N PRO A 305 -11.45 -37.15 -54.96
CA PRO A 305 -10.99 -38.54 -54.84
C PRO A 305 -9.52 -38.82 -55.21
N VAL A 306 -9.10 -39.96 -54.65
CA VAL A 306 -7.98 -40.87 -54.95
C VAL A 306 -7.68 -41.05 -56.44
N THR A 307 -6.39 -41.16 -56.83
CA THR A 307 -5.88 -42.22 -57.74
C THR A 307 -4.34 -42.38 -57.61
N ASN A 308 -3.96 -43.61 -57.21
CA ASN A 308 -2.75 -44.42 -57.46
C ASN A 308 -1.64 -43.86 -58.39
N ASN A 309 -0.36 -44.16 -58.13
CA ASN A 309 0.33 -45.43 -58.45
C ASN A 309 1.85 -45.34 -58.07
N PRO A 310 2.69 -46.39 -58.21
CA PRO A 310 3.59 -46.83 -57.14
C PRO A 310 5.07 -46.77 -57.55
N LEU A 311 5.99 -46.99 -56.61
CA LEU A 311 7.07 -47.98 -56.74
C LEU A 311 7.96 -47.94 -55.50
N ASN A 312 7.80 -49.02 -54.76
CA ASN A 312 8.60 -49.49 -53.67
C ASN A 312 9.96 -49.99 -54.20
N GLN A 313 11.07 -49.47 -53.70
CA GLN A 313 12.33 -50.21 -53.58
C GLN A 313 13.10 -49.74 -52.33
N PRO A 314 13.41 -50.65 -51.42
CA PRO A 314 14.54 -50.51 -50.52
C PRO A 314 15.55 -51.63 -50.77
N VAL A 315 16.81 -51.29 -51.05
CA VAL A 315 17.94 -52.21 -50.83
C VAL A 315 19.06 -51.41 -50.17
N ALA A 316 19.44 -51.88 -48.98
CA ALA A 316 20.53 -51.37 -48.17
C ALA A 316 21.83 -52.17 -48.46
N PRO A 317 22.90 -52.12 -47.65
CA PRO A 317 24.19 -51.55 -48.03
C PRO A 317 25.31 -52.59 -48.22
N ARG A 318 26.37 -52.22 -48.95
CA ARG A 318 27.77 -52.60 -48.69
C ARG A 318 28.72 -51.83 -49.60
#